data_AF-R6APV4-F1
#
_entry.id   AF-R6APV4-F1
#
_cell.length_a   1.000
_cell.length_b   1.000
_cell.length_c   1.000
_cell.angle_alpha   90.00
_cell.angle_beta   90.00
_cell.angle_gamma   90.00
#
_symmetry.space_group_name_H-M   'P 1'
#
loop_
_entity.id
_entity.type
_entity.pdbx_description
1 polymer ?
#
loop_
_entity_poly.entity_id
_entity_poly.type
_entity_poly.pdbx_seq_one_letter_code
_entity_poly.pdbx_strand_id
1 'polypeptide(L)'
;MQCNLYAAETKSPMTLYDELSVTPAGRDTVLLNKATEISSFLLPLKESGTRDTLLLHFSNLSGQDAVDTLFVDHIPQPHFESLDCPSSVFHTITGVRATSHSLGNMPLTIDSVALVRSIVNYDDVENIRIYLRSTVRQ
;
A
#
# COMPACT_ATOMS: atom_id res chain seq x y z
N MET A 1 4.83 -6.40 3.82
CA MET A 1 5.15 -4.96 3.85
C MET A 1 3.98 -4.22 4.49
N GLN A 2 4.23 -3.54 5.60
CA GLN A 2 3.20 -2.82 6.37
C GLN A 2 3.02 -1.39 5.84
N CYS A 3 1.79 -1.05 5.42
CA CYS A 3 1.40 0.27 4.95
C CYS A 3 0.44 0.91 5.94
N ASN A 4 0.74 2.12 6.40
CA ASN A 4 -0.11 2.86 7.33
C ASN A 4 -0.66 4.13 6.68
N LEU A 5 -1.89 4.49 7.04
CA LEU A 5 -2.63 5.60 6.45
C LEU A 5 -2.56 6.84 7.34
N TYR A 6 -2.30 7.99 6.71
CA TYR A 6 -2.15 9.27 7.37
C TYR A 6 -2.92 10.35 6.63
N ALA A 7 -3.46 11.31 7.36
CA ALA A 7 -4.05 12.50 6.76
C ALA A 7 -2.94 13.38 6.16
N ALA A 8 -3.08 13.78 4.90
CA ALA A 8 -2.06 14.56 4.20
C ALA A 8 -1.83 15.95 4.81
N GLU A 9 -2.89 16.58 5.34
CA GLU A 9 -2.83 17.94 5.89
C GLU A 9 -2.14 17.99 7.26
N THR A 10 -2.53 17.09 8.16
CA THR A 10 -2.04 17.08 9.55
C THR A 10 -0.82 16.20 9.76
N LYS A 11 -0.54 15.29 8.81
CA LYS A 11 0.48 14.25 8.90
C LYS A 11 0.28 13.31 10.11
N SER A 12 -0.94 13.23 10.63
CA SER A 12 -1.33 12.33 11.72
C SER A 12 -1.95 11.03 11.18
N PRO A 13 -1.88 9.91 11.93
CA PRO A 13 -2.58 8.68 11.56
C PRO A 13 -4.06 8.93 11.31
N MET A 14 -4.64 8.23 10.33
CA MET A 14 -6.07 8.32 10.01
C MET A 14 -6.69 6.93 9.80
N THR A 15 -8.01 6.88 9.89
CA THR A 15 -8.80 5.69 9.51
C THR A 15 -9.49 5.97 8.19
N LEU A 16 -9.36 5.04 7.24
CA LEU A 16 -10.09 5.06 5.98
C LEU A 16 -11.45 4.40 6.17
N TYR A 17 -12.52 5.17 5.94
CA TYR A 17 -13.90 4.68 6.01
C TYR A 17 -14.46 4.22 4.65
N ASP A 18 -13.92 4.74 3.55
CA ASP A 18 -14.21 4.27 2.19
C ASP A 18 -13.63 2.86 1.95
N GLU A 19 -14.07 2.19 0.89
CA GLU A 19 -13.60 0.86 0.53
C GLU A 19 -12.26 0.95 -0.22
N LEU A 20 -11.27 0.16 0.19
CA LEU A 20 -10.00 -0.04 -0.49
C LEU A 20 -9.81 -1.50 -0.91
N SER A 21 -9.55 -1.71 -2.20
CA SER A 21 -9.00 -2.96 -2.73
C SER A 21 -7.63 -2.73 -3.35
N VAL A 22 -6.74 -3.72 -3.28
CA VAL A 22 -5.40 -3.62 -3.88
C VAL A 22 -5.13 -4.81 -4.77
N THR A 23 -4.71 -4.53 -6.00
CA THR A 23 -4.28 -5.54 -6.97
C THR A 23 -2.89 -5.22 -7.52
N PRO A 24 -2.07 -6.22 -7.88
CA PRO A 24 -0.83 -5.98 -8.60
C PRO A 24 -1.15 -5.72 -10.08
N ALA A 25 -0.48 -4.74 -10.69
CA ALA A 25 -0.69 -4.44 -12.09
C ALA A 25 -0.33 -5.64 -12.99
N GLY A 26 -1.23 -5.98 -13.91
CA GLY A 26 -1.02 -7.03 -14.90
C GLY A 26 -1.15 -8.47 -14.37
N ARG A 27 -1.75 -8.68 -13.18
CA ARG A 27 -2.12 -10.03 -12.71
C ARG A 27 -3.56 -10.06 -12.22
N ASP A 28 -4.18 -11.22 -12.35
CA ASP A 28 -5.53 -11.49 -11.87
C ASP A 28 -5.47 -12.01 -10.42
N THR A 29 -5.19 -11.11 -9.49
CA THR A 29 -5.10 -11.44 -8.05
C THR A 29 -5.50 -10.23 -7.22
N VAL A 30 -6.21 -10.46 -6.12
CA VAL A 30 -6.55 -9.45 -5.12
C VAL A 30 -5.68 -9.66 -3.88
N LEU A 31 -4.90 -8.64 -3.51
CA LEU A 31 -4.00 -8.68 -2.34
C LEU A 31 -4.68 -8.14 -1.08
N LEU A 32 -5.56 -7.15 -1.26
CA LEU A 32 -6.45 -6.61 -0.24
C LEU A 32 -7.83 -6.49 -0.86
N ASN A 33 -8.85 -7.04 -0.22
CA ASN A 33 -10.20 -7.11 -0.78
C ASN A 33 -11.16 -6.31 0.09
N LYS A 34 -11.71 -5.23 -0.46
CA LYS A 34 -12.82 -4.46 0.11
C LYS A 34 -12.63 -4.08 1.58
N ALA A 35 -11.43 -3.61 1.92
CA ALA A 35 -11.13 -3.20 3.28
C ALA A 35 -11.79 -1.84 3.59
N THR A 36 -12.46 -1.76 4.73
CA THR A 36 -13.10 -0.55 5.26
C THR A 36 -12.73 -0.40 6.74
N GLU A 37 -12.82 0.81 7.27
CA GLU A 37 -12.50 1.13 8.68
C GLU A 37 -11.06 0.73 9.07
N ILE A 38 -10.12 0.84 8.12
CA ILE A 38 -8.72 0.45 8.31
C ILE A 38 -7.81 1.68 8.48
N SER A 39 -6.82 1.59 9.36
CA SER A 39 -5.73 2.57 9.47
C SER A 39 -4.40 2.06 8.91
N SER A 40 -4.34 0.76 8.59
CA SER A 40 -3.17 0.12 8.01
C SER A 40 -3.51 -1.21 7.36
N PHE A 41 -2.60 -1.75 6.55
CA PHE A 41 -2.75 -3.04 5.89
C PHE A 41 -1.38 -3.62 5.49
N LEU A 42 -1.33 -4.95 5.32
CA LEU A 42 -0.17 -5.69 4.87
C LEU A 42 -0.31 -6.04 3.39
N LEU A 43 0.76 -5.82 2.62
CA LEU A 43 0.87 -6.31 1.25
C LEU A 43 2.13 -7.18 1.08
N PRO A 44 2.04 -8.30 0.33
CA PRO A 44 3.23 -9.03 -0.07
C PRO A 44 4.01 -8.25 -1.13
N LEU A 45 5.33 -8.45 -1.16
CA LEU A 45 6.16 -8.08 -2.29
C LEU A 45 6.45 -9.33 -3.13
N LYS A 46 6.75 -9.15 -4.42
CA LYS A 46 7.14 -10.29 -5.26
C LYS A 46 8.48 -10.84 -4.79
N GLU A 47 8.54 -12.16 -4.64
CA GLU A 47 9.78 -12.88 -4.34
C GLU A 47 10.89 -12.65 -5.39
N SER A 48 10.51 -12.28 -6.62
CA SER A 48 11.44 -11.99 -7.71
C SER A 48 11.13 -10.68 -8.43
N GLY A 49 12.16 -10.11 -9.07
CA GLY A 49 12.12 -8.80 -9.68
C GLY A 49 12.44 -7.68 -8.68
N THR A 50 12.43 -6.44 -9.18
CA THR A 50 12.93 -5.27 -8.45
C THR A 50 11.89 -4.19 -8.20
N ARG A 51 10.65 -4.40 -8.62
CA ARG A 51 9.55 -3.44 -8.49
C ARG A 51 8.21 -4.12 -8.37
N ASP A 52 7.42 -3.73 -7.39
CA ASP A 52 5.99 -3.96 -7.34
C ASP A 52 5.23 -2.72 -7.80
N THR A 53 4.23 -2.92 -8.65
CA THR A 53 3.29 -1.88 -9.09
C THR A 53 1.91 -2.30 -8.60
N LEU A 54 1.38 -1.56 -7.65
CA LEU A 54 0.18 -1.88 -6.89
C LEU A 54 -0.90 -0.86 -7.23
N LEU A 55 -2.06 -1.32 -7.67
CA LEU A 55 -3.22 -0.51 -7.99
C LEU A 55 -4.10 -0.44 -6.74
N LEU A 56 -4.29 0.77 -6.20
CA LEU A 56 -5.12 1.05 -5.04
C LEU A 56 -6.46 1.54 -5.55
N HIS A 57 -7.46 0.68 -5.49
CA HIS A 57 -8.82 0.93 -5.95
C HIS A 57 -9.63 1.46 -4.77
N PHE A 58 -9.97 2.74 -4.81
CA PHE A 58 -10.84 3.37 -3.85
C PHE A 58 -12.27 3.39 -4.38
N SER A 59 -13.25 3.09 -3.53
CA SER A 59 -14.67 3.31 -3.85
C SER A 59 -15.47 3.73 -2.62
N ASN A 60 -16.58 4.44 -2.84
CA ASN A 60 -17.43 4.93 -1.76
C ASN A 60 -18.92 4.55 -1.93
N LEU A 61 -19.71 4.78 -0.89
CA LEU A 61 -21.15 4.47 -0.88
C LEU A 61 -21.97 5.32 -1.87
N SER A 62 -21.41 6.41 -2.39
CA SER A 62 -22.05 7.24 -3.43
C SER A 62 -21.84 6.67 -4.84
N GLY A 63 -21.16 5.53 -4.97
CA GLY A 63 -20.88 4.86 -6.24
C GLY A 63 -19.74 5.51 -7.03
N GLN A 64 -18.91 6.34 -6.39
CA GLN A 64 -17.69 6.88 -6.99
C GLN A 64 -16.55 5.90 -6.78
N ASP A 65 -15.72 5.74 -7.80
CA ASP A 65 -14.51 4.93 -7.75
C ASP A 65 -13.35 5.63 -8.47
N ALA A 66 -12.13 5.34 -8.01
CA ALA A 66 -10.92 5.76 -8.68
C ALA A 66 -9.72 4.91 -8.27
N VAL A 67 -8.69 4.92 -9.11
CA VAL A 67 -7.50 4.10 -8.92
C VAL A 67 -6.24 4.97 -8.85
N ASP A 68 -5.51 4.82 -7.75
CA ASP A 68 -4.14 5.31 -7.61
C ASP A 68 -3.14 4.17 -7.81
N THR A 69 -1.89 4.50 -8.08
CA THR A 69 -0.84 3.49 -8.25
C THR A 69 0.31 3.74 -7.29
N LEU A 70 0.65 2.74 -6.48
CA LEU A 70 1.85 2.70 -5.65
C LEU A 70 2.93 1.88 -6.34
N PHE A 71 4.13 2.44 -6.46
CA PHE A 71 5.31 1.76 -6.97
C PHE A 71 6.30 1.57 -5.84
N VAL A 72 6.73 0.34 -5.63
CA VAL A 72 7.70 -0.04 -4.59
C VAL A 72 8.89 -0.69 -5.26
N ASP A 73 10.02 0.02 -5.28
CA ASP A 73 11.29 -0.52 -5.73
C ASP A 73 11.95 -1.28 -4.59
N HIS A 74 12.43 -2.49 -4.85
CA HIS A 74 13.00 -3.35 -3.82
C HIS A 74 14.07 -4.30 -4.36
N ILE A 75 14.89 -4.82 -3.46
CA ILE A 75 15.86 -5.88 -3.72
C ILE A 75 15.44 -7.11 -2.90
N PRO A 76 15.05 -8.23 -3.54
CA PRO A 76 14.73 -9.47 -2.84
C PRO A 76 16.00 -10.14 -2.30
N GLN A 77 15.90 -10.71 -1.11
CA GLN A 77 16.97 -11.39 -0.39
C GLN A 77 16.42 -12.73 0.12
N PRO A 78 16.82 -13.86 -0.47
CA PRO A 78 16.43 -15.18 0.02
C PRO A 78 16.81 -15.33 1.50
N HIS A 79 15.86 -15.81 2.29
CA HIS A 79 16.04 -16.08 3.70
C HIS A 79 15.87 -17.58 3.94
N PHE A 80 16.88 -18.18 4.55
CA PHE A 80 16.88 -19.57 4.96
C PHE A 80 16.93 -19.64 6.48
N GLU A 81 15.93 -20.27 7.07
CA GLU A 81 15.84 -20.49 8.51
C GLU A 81 16.26 -21.93 8.86
N SER A 82 15.59 -22.92 8.26
CA SER A 82 15.90 -24.34 8.43
C SER A 82 15.42 -25.15 7.22
N LEU A 83 15.82 -26.43 7.15
CA LEU A 83 15.35 -27.35 6.10
C LEU A 83 13.86 -27.70 6.23
N ASP A 84 13.30 -27.57 7.44
CA ASP A 84 11.91 -27.91 7.74
C ASP A 84 10.96 -26.70 7.57
N CYS A 85 11.50 -25.50 7.35
CA CYS A 85 10.73 -24.28 7.12
C CYS A 85 10.51 -24.02 5.61
N PRO A 86 9.35 -23.47 5.21
CA PRO A 86 9.17 -22.96 3.85
C PRO A 86 10.20 -21.87 3.52
N SER A 87 10.62 -21.80 2.26
CA SER A 87 11.48 -20.71 1.79
C SER A 87 10.78 -19.37 1.97
N SER A 88 11.52 -18.35 2.40
CA SER A 88 11.04 -16.98 2.52
C SER A 88 11.99 -16.03 1.81
N VAL A 89 11.45 -14.88 1.38
CA VAL A 89 12.24 -13.80 0.79
C VAL A 89 12.00 -12.55 1.61
N PHE A 90 13.07 -11.99 2.15
CA PHE A 90 13.05 -10.65 2.73
C PHE A 90 13.34 -9.63 1.64
N HIS A 91 12.96 -8.39 1.89
CA HIS A 91 13.15 -7.33 0.92
C HIS A 91 13.79 -6.11 1.57
N THR A 92 14.68 -5.47 0.81
CA THR A 92 15.11 -4.10 1.09
C THR A 92 14.43 -3.18 0.10
N ILE A 93 13.49 -2.33 0.56
CA ILE A 93 12.86 -1.28 -0.25
C ILE A 93 13.89 -0.18 -0.51
N THR A 94 14.05 0.19 -1.78
CA THR A 94 15.00 1.20 -2.25
C THR A 94 14.32 2.48 -2.73
N GLY A 95 13.01 2.45 -2.98
CA GLY A 95 12.26 3.62 -3.40
C GLY A 95 10.75 3.40 -3.36
N VAL A 96 10.01 4.47 -3.09
CA VAL A 96 8.54 4.48 -3.12
C VAL A 96 8.06 5.72 -3.85
N ARG A 97 7.04 5.57 -4.69
CA ARG A 97 6.34 6.69 -5.33
C ARG A 97 4.90 6.32 -5.61
N ALA A 98 4.03 7.31 -5.71
CA ALA A 98 2.64 7.08 -6.04
C ALA A 98 2.16 8.03 -7.15
N THR A 99 1.06 7.65 -7.81
CA THR A 99 0.25 8.55 -8.63
C THR A 99 -1.05 8.85 -7.91
N SER A 100 -1.68 9.95 -8.31
CA SER A 100 -2.95 10.42 -7.78
C SER A 100 -3.93 10.60 -8.92
N HIS A 101 -5.17 10.16 -8.74
CA HIS A 101 -6.29 10.49 -9.61
C HIS A 101 -6.82 11.90 -9.28
N SER A 102 -7.76 12.38 -10.12
CA SER A 102 -8.41 13.67 -9.90
C SER A 102 -9.45 13.57 -8.78
N LEU A 103 -9.43 14.51 -7.83
CA LEU A 103 -10.44 14.61 -6.77
C LEU A 103 -11.88 14.82 -7.30
N GLY A 104 -12.06 15.10 -8.59
CA GLY A 104 -13.37 15.12 -9.24
C GLY A 104 -13.96 13.73 -9.50
N ASN A 105 -13.12 12.69 -9.58
CA ASN A 105 -13.57 11.29 -9.75
C ASN A 105 -14.03 10.73 -8.40
N MET A 106 -13.18 10.89 -7.37
CA MET A 106 -13.42 10.41 -6.02
C MET A 106 -12.83 11.43 -5.04
N PRO A 107 -13.53 11.79 -3.94
CA PRO A 107 -13.14 12.90 -3.07
C PRO A 107 -11.97 12.59 -2.13
N LEU A 108 -11.24 11.50 -2.36
CA LEU A 108 -10.10 11.05 -1.58
C LEU A 108 -9.04 10.45 -2.53
N THR A 109 -7.78 10.89 -2.43
CA THR A 109 -6.68 10.35 -3.25
C THR A 109 -5.38 10.33 -2.46
N ILE A 110 -4.39 9.56 -2.93
CA ILE A 110 -3.03 9.63 -2.42
C ILE A 110 -2.44 11.00 -2.72
N ASP A 111 -1.96 11.68 -1.69
CA ASP A 111 -1.19 12.91 -1.77
C ASP A 111 0.28 12.64 -2.02
N SER A 112 0.85 11.74 -1.22
CA SER A 112 2.27 11.45 -1.15
C SER A 112 2.50 10.14 -0.38
N VAL A 113 3.71 9.59 -0.54
CA VAL A 113 4.14 8.39 0.18
C VAL A 113 5.53 8.61 0.77
N ALA A 114 5.81 7.97 1.90
CA ALA A 114 7.12 8.02 2.55
C ALA A 114 7.57 6.64 2.99
N LEU A 115 8.86 6.37 2.80
CA LEU A 115 9.53 5.18 3.33
C LEU A 115 9.93 5.42 4.79
N VAL A 116 9.43 4.59 5.69
CA VAL A 116 9.75 4.63 7.13
C VAL A 116 10.84 3.61 7.46
N ARG A 117 10.68 2.37 6.98
CA ARG A 117 11.63 1.28 7.16
C ARG A 117 11.81 0.52 5.86
N SER A 118 13.07 0.41 5.41
CA SER A 118 13.41 -0.29 4.17
C SER A 118 13.34 -1.81 4.29
N ILE A 119 13.56 -2.38 5.47
CA ILE A 119 13.58 -3.84 5.68
C ILE A 119 12.14 -4.36 5.83
N VAL A 120 11.77 -5.27 4.93
CA VAL A 120 10.55 -6.09 5.01
C VAL A 120 10.96 -7.51 5.34
N ASN A 121 10.60 -7.96 6.53
CA ASN A 121 10.85 -9.29 7.08
C ASN A 121 9.60 -9.72 7.88
N TYR A 122 9.74 -10.64 8.82
CA TYR A 122 8.64 -11.07 9.68
C TYR A 122 8.17 -10.04 10.72
N ASP A 123 8.87 -8.91 10.84
CA ASP A 123 8.46 -7.87 11.77
C ASP A 123 7.27 -7.10 11.16
N ASP A 124 6.11 -7.15 11.83
CA ASP A 124 4.91 -6.39 11.46
C ASP A 124 5.03 -4.90 11.84
N VAL A 125 6.10 -4.25 11.39
CA VAL A 125 6.41 -2.85 11.66
C VAL A 125 6.24 -1.99 10.42
N GLU A 126 5.82 -0.74 10.62
CA GLU A 126 5.55 0.23 9.56
C GLU A 126 6.70 0.35 8.55
N ASN A 127 6.43 0.02 7.29
CA ASN A 127 7.38 0.20 6.19
C ASN A 127 7.08 1.49 5.42
N ILE A 128 5.82 1.73 5.08
CA ILE A 128 5.39 2.84 4.22
C ILE A 128 4.27 3.63 4.89
N ARG A 129 4.38 4.95 4.80
CA ARG A 129 3.26 5.88 5.05
C ARG A 129 2.62 6.27 3.74
N ILE A 130 1.30 6.16 3.68
CA ILE A 130 0.49 6.67 2.58
C ILE A 130 -0.31 7.86 3.14
N TYR A 131 -0.02 9.05 2.62
CA TYR A 131 -0.73 10.26 2.98
C TYR A 131 -1.92 10.42 2.04
N LEU A 132 -3.14 10.47 2.59
CA LEU A 132 -4.36 10.65 1.82
C LEU A 132 -4.87 12.08 1.98
N ARG A 133 -5.25 12.69 0.85
CA ARG A 133 -5.91 13.99 0.81
C ARG A 133 -7.39 13.76 0.51
N SER A 134 -8.26 14.38 1.31
CA SER A 134 -9.72 14.32 1.14
C SER A 134 -10.30 15.72 0.98
N THR A 135 -11.31 15.88 0.13
CA THR A 135 -12.12 17.11 0.05
C THR A 135 -13.31 17.09 1.00
N VAL A 136 -13.67 15.90 1.50
CA VAL A 136 -14.67 15.72 2.55
C VAL A 136 -13.95 15.75 3.89
N ARG A 137 -14.36 16.65 4.79
CA ARG A 137 -13.87 16.62 6.18
C ARG A 137 -14.36 15.34 6.82
N GLN A 138 -13.41 14.48 7.22
CA GLN A 138 -13.67 13.31 8.05
C GLN A 138 -13.85 13.73 9.51
#